data_AF-A0A9E0QCS0-F1
#
_entry.id   AF-A0A9E0QCS0-F1
#
_cell.length_a   1.000
_cell.length_b   1.000
_cell.length_c   1.000
_cell.angle_alpha   90.00
_cell.angle_beta   90.00
_cell.angle_gamma   90.00
#
_symmetry.space_group_name_H-M   'P 1'
#
loop_
_entity.id
_entity.type
_entity.pdbx_description
1 polymer ?
#
loop_
_entity_poly.entity_id
_entity_poly.type
_entity_poly.pdbx_seq_one_letter_code
_entity_poly.pdbx_strand_id
1 'polypeptide(L)'
;MIKKILISQPKPTSEKSPYYDIATQFGVELDFRPFFKVEGISSREFREQKVNLLAHTAVVFTSRHAIDNYFKLAKELRVTIPEDMKYFCLIETIALYI
;
A
#
# COMPACT_ATOMS: atom_id res chain seq x y z
N MET A 1 12.38 7.98 -32.90
CA MET A 1 12.30 8.83 -31.69
C MET A 1 11.03 8.46 -30.94
N ILE A 2 11.11 8.16 -29.64
CA ILE A 2 9.95 7.77 -28.81
C ILE A 2 9.11 9.03 -28.57
N LYS A 3 7.80 8.95 -28.83
CA LYS A 3 6.88 10.10 -28.71
C LYS A 3 5.91 9.99 -27.52
N LYS A 4 5.67 8.77 -27.05
CA LYS A 4 4.65 8.47 -26.03
C LYS A 4 5.17 7.39 -25.09
N ILE A 5 5.02 7.61 -23.79
CA ILE A 5 5.50 6.71 -22.74
C ILE A 5 4.31 6.31 -21.85
N LEU A 6 4.10 5.01 -21.69
CA LEU A 6 3.10 4.47 -20.76
C LEU A 6 3.70 4.37 -19.36
N ILE A 7 3.00 4.94 -18.38
CA ILE A 7 3.36 4.92 -16.96
C ILE A 7 2.36 4.03 -16.24
N SER A 8 2.84 2.96 -15.60
CA SER A 8 2.02 1.95 -14.91
C SER A 8 1.50 2.40 -13.54
N GLN A 9 1.87 3.61 -13.11
CA GLN A 9 1.54 4.19 -11.81
C GLN A 9 0.35 5.16 -11.92
N PRO A 10 -0.35 5.45 -10.80
CA PRO A 10 -1.35 6.51 -10.74
C PRO A 10 -0.82 7.84 -11.25
N LYS A 11 -1.70 8.59 -11.92
CA LYS A 11 -1.41 9.96 -12.30
C LYS A 11 -1.09 10.77 -11.02
N PRO A 12 0.04 11.51 -10.99
CA PRO A 12 0.38 12.37 -9.87
C PRO A 12 -0.76 13.33 -9.56
N THR A 13 -1.13 13.45 -8.28
CA THR A 13 -2.18 14.37 -7.80
C THR A 13 -1.68 15.81 -7.73
N SER A 14 -0.38 16.00 -7.55
CA SER A 14 0.29 17.30 -7.57
C SER A 14 0.70 17.67 -8.98
N GLU A 15 0.47 18.93 -9.36
CA GLU A 15 0.99 19.51 -10.60
C GLU A 15 2.53 19.66 -10.60
N LYS A 16 3.15 19.61 -9.42
CA LYS A 16 4.60 19.52 -9.26
C LYS A 16 4.99 18.05 -9.16
N SER A 17 5.26 17.43 -10.30
CA SER A 17 5.70 16.05 -10.38
C SER A 17 6.88 15.91 -11.35
N PRO A 18 7.94 15.15 -11.01
CA PRO A 18 9.08 14.92 -11.90
C PRO A 18 8.68 14.36 -13.26
N TYR A 19 7.55 13.65 -13.33
CA TYR A 19 7.00 13.16 -14.59
C TYR A 19 6.69 14.30 -15.57
N TYR A 20 6.11 15.40 -15.10
CA TYR A 20 5.74 16.53 -15.95
C TYR A 20 6.97 17.34 -16.39
N ASP A 21 7.98 17.42 -15.54
CA ASP A 21 9.27 18.03 -15.88
C ASP A 21 9.95 17.26 -17.02
N ILE A 22 9.99 15.92 -16.92
CA ILE A 22 10.53 15.03 -17.97
C ILE A 22 9.73 15.15 -19.28
N ALA A 23 8.40 15.18 -19.20
CA ALA A 23 7.53 15.33 -20.37
C ALA A 23 7.86 16.61 -21.15
N THR A 24 8.03 17.72 -20.41
CA THR A 24 8.34 19.04 -20.97
C THR A 24 9.76 19.10 -21.53
N GLN A 25 10.74 18.60 -20.77
CA GLN A 25 12.16 18.66 -21.15
C GLN A 25 12.46 17.88 -22.43
N PHE A 26 11.82 16.72 -22.62
CA PHE A 26 12.09 15.83 -23.75
C PHE A 26 10.99 15.85 -24.83
N GLY A 27 9.94 16.65 -24.65
CA GLY A 27 8.83 16.75 -25.60
C GLY A 27 8.08 15.43 -25.81
N VAL A 28 7.91 14.64 -24.75
CA VAL A 28 7.24 13.33 -24.78
C VAL A 28 5.87 13.39 -24.11
N GLU A 29 4.91 12.65 -24.64
CA GLU A 29 3.59 12.49 -24.03
C GLU A 29 3.62 11.34 -23.00
N LEU A 30 3.07 11.58 -21.80
CA LEU A 30 2.94 10.55 -20.76
C LEU A 30 1.49 10.08 -20.63
N ASP A 31 1.27 8.78 -20.76
CA ASP A 31 -0.02 8.14 -20.56
C ASP A 31 0.01 7.35 -19.24
N PHE A 32 -0.78 7.77 -18.24
CA PHE A 32 -0.81 7.14 -16.93
C PHE A 32 -1.93 6.11 -16.87
N ARG A 33 -1.56 4.84 -16.75
CA ARG A 33 -2.49 3.72 -16.63
C ARG A 33 -2.08 2.84 -15.46
N PRO A 34 -2.71 2.99 -14.27
CA PRO A 34 -2.47 2.10 -13.14
C PRO A 34 -2.70 0.64 -13.53
N PHE A 35 -1.70 -0.21 -13.33
CA PHE A 35 -1.84 -1.64 -13.62
C PHE A 35 -2.51 -2.41 -12.49
N PHE A 36 -2.44 -1.88 -11.27
CA PHE A 36 -3.04 -2.48 -10.11
C PHE A 36 -3.64 -1.41 -9.20
N LYS A 37 -4.60 -1.83 -8.39
CA LYS A 37 -5.18 -1.06 -7.30
C LYS A 37 -4.99 -1.88 -6.02
N VAL A 38 -4.62 -1.23 -4.93
CA VAL A 38 -4.55 -1.86 -3.62
C VAL A 38 -5.86 -1.59 -2.91
N GLU A 39 -6.56 -2.65 -2.53
CA GLU A 39 -7.82 -2.58 -1.80
C GLU A 39 -7.73 -3.49 -0.58
N GLY A 40 -8.21 -3.00 0.56
CA GLY A 40 -8.33 -3.83 1.75
C GLY A 40 -9.46 -4.84 1.57
N ILE A 41 -9.24 -6.06 2.07
CA ILE A 41 -10.29 -7.07 2.18
C ILE A 41 -11.24 -6.72 3.32
N SER A 42 -12.50 -7.12 3.20
CA SER A 42 -13.50 -6.98 4.26
C SER A 42 -13.29 -8.01 5.37
N SER A 43 -13.79 -7.69 6.57
CA SER A 43 -13.88 -8.67 7.67
C SER A 43 -14.61 -9.97 7.30
N ARG A 44 -15.56 -9.94 6.36
CA ARG A 44 -16.24 -11.14 5.84
C ARG A 44 -15.28 -12.02 5.05
N GLU A 45 -14.63 -11.47 4.03
CA GLU A 45 -13.68 -12.21 3.18
C GLU A 45 -12.52 -12.76 4.01
N PHE A 46 -12.06 -12.01 5.01
CA PHE A 46 -11.01 -12.50 5.90
C PHE A 46 -11.44 -13.70 6.75
N ARG A 47 -12.68 -13.71 7.27
CA ARG A 47 -13.22 -14.85 8.03
C ARG A 47 -13.30 -16.12 7.19
N GLU A 48 -13.57 -15.99 5.89
CA GLU A 48 -13.61 -17.14 4.96
C GLU A 48 -12.24 -17.82 4.81
N GLN A 49 -11.15 -17.09 5.04
CA GLN A 49 -9.78 -17.65 5.03
C GLN A 49 -9.46 -18.47 6.30
N LYS A 50 -10.32 -18.42 7.33
CA LYS A 50 -10.14 -19.15 8.61
C LYS A 50 -8.82 -18.85 9.32
N VAL A 51 -8.27 -17.65 9.12
CA VAL A 51 -7.07 -17.17 9.81
C VAL A 51 -7.46 -16.46 11.10
N ASN A 52 -6.80 -16.80 12.21
CA ASN A 52 -6.92 -16.08 13.47
C ASN A 52 -5.71 -15.17 13.69
N LEU A 53 -5.93 -13.86 13.80
CA LEU A 53 -4.87 -12.88 14.04
C LEU A 53 -4.11 -13.17 15.35
N LEU A 54 -4.81 -13.56 16.40
CA LEU A 54 -4.24 -13.81 17.73
C LEU A 54 -3.55 -15.18 17.85
N ALA A 55 -3.59 -16.01 16.81
CA ALA A 55 -2.84 -17.27 16.77
C ALA A 55 -1.34 -17.06 16.46
N HIS A 56 -0.93 -15.83 16.18
CA HIS A 56 0.43 -15.47 15.81
C HIS A 56 1.02 -14.53 16.85
N THR A 57 2.30 -14.69 17.18
CA THR A 57 3.01 -13.84 18.13
C THR A 57 3.65 -12.61 17.48
N ALA A 58 3.63 -12.54 16.15
CA ALA A 58 4.26 -11.47 15.40
C ALA A 58 3.60 -11.26 14.03
N VAL A 59 3.73 -10.03 13.51
CA VAL A 59 3.29 -9.63 12.17
C VAL A 59 4.43 -8.94 11.42
N VAL A 60 4.61 -9.28 10.15
CA VAL A 60 5.64 -8.69 9.28
C VAL A 60 4.95 -7.77 8.26
N PHE A 61 5.28 -6.48 8.28
CA PHE A 61 4.76 -5.49 7.35
C PHE A 61 5.74 -5.16 6.23
N THR A 62 5.24 -5.20 5.00
CA THR A 62 6.02 -4.91 3.79
C THR A 62 5.66 -3.56 3.16
N SER A 63 4.60 -2.90 3.63
CA SER A 63 4.19 -1.57 3.17
C SER A 63 3.33 -0.84 4.20
N ARG A 64 3.22 0.50 4.06
CA ARG A 64 2.28 1.32 4.84
C ARG A 64 0.82 0.91 4.62
N HIS A 65 0.46 0.57 3.38
CA HIS A 65 -0.88 0.07 3.07
C HIS A 65 -1.22 -1.24 3.79
N ALA A 66 -0.25 -2.13 4.01
CA ALA A 66 -0.48 -3.35 4.77
C ALA A 66 -0.79 -3.06 6.25
N ILE A 67 -0.11 -2.08 6.83
CA ILE A 67 -0.34 -1.62 8.21
C ILE A 67 -1.77 -1.07 8.36
N ASP A 68 -2.14 -0.13 7.49
CA ASP A 68 -3.48 0.49 7.51
C ASP A 68 -4.58 -0.56 7.40
N ASN A 69 -4.46 -1.48 6.44
CA ASN A 69 -5.45 -2.52 6.22
C ASN A 69 -5.50 -3.52 7.37
N TYR A 70 -4.37 -3.87 7.97
CA TYR A 70 -4.30 -4.79 9.11
C TYR A 70 -5.03 -4.23 10.34
N PHE A 71 -4.72 -2.99 10.74
CA PHE A 71 -5.37 -2.37 11.92
C PHE A 71 -6.84 -2.04 11.67
N LYS A 72 -7.19 -1.63 10.43
CA LYS A 72 -8.59 -1.48 10.03
C LYS A 72 -9.35 -2.80 10.15
N LEU A 73 -8.78 -3.88 9.63
CA LEU A 73 -9.38 -5.21 9.69
C LEU A 73 -9.53 -5.70 11.15
N ALA A 74 -8.52 -5.51 11.99
CA ALA A 74 -8.59 -5.84 13.42
C ALA A 74 -9.74 -5.09 14.11
N LYS A 75 -9.90 -3.80 13.82
CA LYS A 75 -11.02 -2.98 14.32
C LYS A 75 -12.38 -3.49 13.83
N GLU A 76 -12.51 -3.81 12.54
CA GLU A 76 -13.75 -4.37 11.98
C GLU A 76 -14.11 -5.72 12.59
N LEU A 77 -13.11 -6.56 12.86
CA LEU A 77 -13.27 -7.85 13.53
C LEU A 77 -13.50 -7.74 15.03
N ARG A 78 -13.39 -6.52 15.61
CA ARG A 78 -13.43 -6.26 17.05
C ARG A 78 -12.37 -7.06 17.82
N VAL A 79 -11.20 -7.23 17.20
CA VAL A 79 -10.03 -7.87 17.82
C VAL A 79 -9.21 -6.78 18.49
N THR A 80 -9.03 -6.90 19.81
CA THR A 80 -8.04 -6.11 20.55
C THR A 80 -6.68 -6.76 20.35
N ILE A 81 -5.74 -6.03 19.78
CA ILE A 81 -4.38 -6.53 19.59
C ILE A 81 -3.60 -6.36 20.90
N PRO A 82 -2.98 -7.43 21.42
CA PRO A 82 -2.17 -7.36 22.63
C PRO A 82 -0.96 -6.42 22.51
N GLU A 83 -0.55 -5.81 23.63
CA GLU A 83 0.64 -4.95 23.69
C GLU A 83 1.95 -5.72 23.46
N ASP A 84 1.96 -7.03 23.70
CA ASP A 84 3.10 -7.92 23.48
C ASP A 84 3.19 -8.44 22.02
N MET A 85 2.25 -8.06 21.15
CA MET A 85 2.31 -8.36 19.71
C MET A 85 3.54 -7.71 19.08
N LYS A 86 4.38 -8.52 18.45
CA LYS A 86 5.63 -8.04 17.83
C LYS A 86 5.39 -7.63 16.38
N TYR A 87 5.91 -6.46 16.01
CA TYR A 87 5.88 -5.99 14.62
C TYR A 87 7.29 -5.94 14.02
N PHE A 88 7.41 -6.45 12.81
CA PHE A 88 8.63 -6.37 12.01
C PHE A 88 8.33 -5.69 10.69
N CYS A 89 9.31 -5.00 10.11
CA CYS A 89 9.16 -4.42 8.79
C CYS A 89 10.51 -4.36 8.05
N LEU A 90 10.44 -4.17 6.73
CA LEU A 90 11.63 -4.27 5.87
C LEU A 90 12.53 -3.02 5.90
N ILE A 91 11.96 -1.84 6.11
CA ILE A 91 12.67 -0.56 6.01
C ILE A 91 12.21 0.41 7.11
N GLU A 92 13.11 1.31 7.50
CA GLU A 92 12.90 2.30 8.57
C GLU A 92 11.65 3.17 8.34
N THR A 93 11.36 3.56 7.09
CA THR A 93 10.19 4.39 6.79
C THR A 93 8.85 3.69 7.07
N ILE A 94 8.83 2.35 7.07
CA ILE A 94 7.66 1.57 7.50
C ILE A 94 7.66 1.45 9.02
N ALA A 95 8.82 1.27 9.64
CA ALA A 95 8.96 1.19 11.10
C ALA A 95 8.43 2.44 11.79
N LEU A 96 8.80 3.62 11.28
CA LEU A 96 8.36 4.93 11.81
C LEU A 96 6.86 5.22 11.61
N TYR A 97 6.15 4.38 10.85
CA TYR A 97 4.71 4.51 10.62
C TYR A 97 3.86 3.73 11.63
N ILE A 98 4.47 2.79 12.36
CA ILE A 98 3.84 1.95 13.39
C ILE A 98 3.98 2.66 14.74
#